data_AF-A0A9W8LQC1-F1
#
_entry.id   AF-A0A9W8LQC1-F1
#
_cell.length_a   1.000
_cell.length_b   1.000
_cell.length_c   1.000
_cell.angle_alpha   90.00
_cell.angle_beta   90.00
_cell.angle_gamma   90.00
#
_symmetry.space_group_name_H-M   'P 1'
#
loop_
_entity.id
_entity.type
_entity.pdbx_description
1 polymer ?
#
loop_
_entity_poly.entity_id
_entity_poly.type
_entity_poly.pdbx_seq_one_letter_code
_entity_poly.pdbx_strand_id
1 'polypeptide(L)'
;MSEEDENDASKWSENQVLDYFRNVCIGDVMASYLKDFSEHYAQYSANHDKAIEYLKLVRESSSRLNLRNDATRDAHQKLLQTLEQAEKDPRVRRLRLESFLLAPVQRVMRYPLLLEALLKYTPEDHPDHEDVALALSISGSVATEVDRKSEELMNRQRLAELQSTFDWAHLLGGVQLKLDTFTKLVGQRRFVRKGPLRKASSGKHLYAILFNDFMMITVSDRRGGVWCYEPYRLPIQTYDLLAREPIKDQFELVNLKNGEVLQLRADTAGDASDWVKDIMKTANYCYDVMCEALRSGIQVSKVKSVISPEARSKILQGSKPTALGKRH
;
A
#
# COMPACT_ATOMS: atom_id res chain seq x y z
N MET A 1 56.23 -3.24 14.68
CA MET A 1 55.14 -2.25 14.51
C MET A 1 54.49 -2.10 15.86
N SER A 2 54.32 -0.87 16.34
CA SER A 2 53.57 -0.55 17.55
C SER A 2 52.08 -0.86 17.33
N GLU A 3 51.34 -1.23 18.39
CA GLU A 3 49.88 -1.45 18.35
C GLU A 3 49.09 -0.26 17.77
N GLU A 4 49.68 0.94 17.75
CA GLU A 4 49.11 2.14 17.13
C GLU A 4 49.12 2.12 15.58
N ASP A 5 50.02 1.36 14.94
CA ASP A 5 50.11 1.27 13.48
C ASP A 5 49.11 0.27 12.88
N GLU A 6 48.57 -0.66 13.67
CA GLU A 6 47.52 -1.59 13.23
C GLU A 6 46.16 -0.90 13.01
N ASN A 7 45.91 0.24 13.68
CA ASN A 7 44.62 0.93 13.62
C ASN A 7 44.48 1.98 12.50
N ASP A 8 45.54 2.24 11.72
CA ASP A 8 45.51 3.20 10.61
C ASP A 8 45.60 2.48 9.26
N ALA A 9 44.46 1.95 8.80
CA ALA A 9 44.32 1.24 7.52
C ALA A 9 44.76 2.05 6.30
N SER A 10 44.92 3.38 6.43
CA SER A 10 45.41 4.24 5.35
C SER A 10 46.90 4.06 5.03
N LYS A 11 47.65 3.36 5.89
CA LYS A 11 49.09 3.09 5.75
C LYS A 11 49.42 1.67 5.31
N TRP A 12 48.42 0.82 5.12
CA TRP A 12 48.63 -0.58 4.77
C TRP A 12 49.13 -0.74 3.34
N SER A 13 50.12 -1.62 3.14
CA SER A 13 50.50 -2.08 1.80
C SER A 13 49.36 -2.89 1.18
N GLU A 14 49.33 -2.97 -0.16
CA GLU A 14 48.31 -3.74 -0.89
C GLU A 14 48.23 -5.20 -0.43
N ASN A 15 49.37 -5.81 -0.11
CA ASN A 15 49.41 -7.17 0.44
C ASN A 15 48.81 -7.27 1.84
N GLN A 16 48.99 -6.27 2.70
CA GLN A 16 48.38 -6.24 4.04
C GLN A 16 46.87 -6.06 3.96
N VAL A 17 46.40 -5.24 3.02
CA VAL A 17 44.97 -5.08 2.74
C VAL A 17 44.37 -6.41 2.26
N LEU A 18 45.02 -7.07 1.31
CA LEU A 18 44.57 -8.36 0.79
C LEU A 18 44.60 -9.46 1.85
N ASP A 19 45.62 -9.49 2.72
CA ASP A 19 45.74 -10.48 3.79
C ASP A 19 44.70 -10.24 4.90
N TYR A 20 44.41 -8.99 5.23
CA TYR A 20 43.31 -8.65 6.12
C TYR A 20 41.98 -9.13 5.56
N PHE A 21 41.64 -8.78 4.32
CA PHE A 21 40.37 -9.19 3.73
C PHE A 21 40.24 -10.70 3.49
N ARG A 22 41.36 -11.45 3.40
CA ARG A 22 41.35 -12.92 3.38
C ARG A 22 41.05 -13.57 4.71
N ASN A 23 41.24 -12.85 5.81
CA ASN A 23 41.06 -13.38 7.17
C ASN A 23 39.86 -12.76 7.89
N VAL A 24 39.20 -11.78 7.26
CA VAL A 24 37.99 -11.14 7.79
C VAL A 24 36.77 -11.96 7.39
N CYS A 25 36.07 -12.47 8.40
CA CYS A 25 34.74 -13.04 8.25
C CYS A 25 33.69 -11.98 8.62
N ILE A 26 32.68 -11.81 7.78
CA ILE A 26 31.55 -10.89 8.05
C ILE A 26 30.19 -11.59 7.96
N GLY A 27 30.14 -12.82 7.42
CA GLY A 27 28.91 -13.55 7.19
C GLY A 27 28.13 -13.77 8.49
N ASP A 28 28.82 -14.13 9.56
CA ASP A 28 28.26 -14.40 10.89
C ASP A 28 27.58 -13.17 11.51
N VAL A 29 28.26 -12.02 11.43
CA VAL A 29 27.75 -10.72 11.89
C VAL A 29 26.51 -10.36 11.08
N MET A 30 26.58 -10.45 9.75
CA MET A 30 25.47 -10.13 8.87
C MET A 30 24.26 -11.05 9.15
N ALA A 31 24.46 -12.35 9.23
CA ALA A 31 23.42 -13.33 9.50
C ALA A 31 22.73 -13.10 10.87
N SER A 32 23.48 -12.62 11.86
CA SER A 32 22.98 -12.33 13.20
C SER A 32 22.08 -11.08 13.22
N TYR A 33 22.50 -9.98 12.60
CA TYR A 33 21.80 -8.69 12.71
C TYR A 33 20.75 -8.44 11.63
N LEU A 34 20.86 -9.05 10.45
CA LEU A 34 19.92 -8.79 9.34
C LEU A 34 18.47 -9.08 9.72
N LYS A 35 18.23 -10.06 10.60
CA LYS A 35 16.88 -10.44 11.06
C LYS A 35 16.16 -9.30 11.78
N ASP A 36 16.90 -8.45 12.49
CA ASP A 36 16.35 -7.33 13.27
C ASP A 36 15.99 -6.12 12.40
N PHE A 37 16.45 -6.10 11.15
CA PHE A 37 16.20 -4.98 10.23
C PHE A 37 14.74 -4.92 9.79
N SER A 38 14.06 -6.07 9.72
CA SER A 38 12.70 -6.18 9.18
C SER A 38 11.73 -5.13 9.73
N GLU A 39 11.64 -5.00 11.05
CA GLU A 39 10.66 -4.10 11.68
C GLU A 39 10.96 -2.62 11.40
N HIS A 40 12.21 -2.22 11.62
CA HIS A 40 12.64 -0.83 11.51
C HIS A 40 12.58 -0.33 10.06
N TYR A 41 13.05 -1.14 9.10
CA TYR A 41 13.00 -0.79 7.69
C TYR A 41 11.57 -0.81 7.15
N ALA A 42 10.69 -1.70 7.64
CA ALA A 42 9.28 -1.68 7.27
C ALA A 42 8.60 -0.38 7.74
N GLN A 43 8.83 0.03 9.00
CA GLN A 43 8.27 1.27 9.53
C GLN A 43 8.81 2.50 8.80
N TYR A 44 10.10 2.52 8.48
CA TYR A 44 10.70 3.61 7.71
C TYR A 44 10.10 3.69 6.30
N SER A 45 10.07 2.57 5.58
CA SER A 45 9.52 2.47 4.22
C SER A 45 8.04 2.86 4.17
N ALA A 46 7.24 2.42 5.15
CA ALA A 46 5.82 2.74 5.25
C ALA A 46 5.54 4.25 5.36
N ASN A 47 6.47 5.01 5.94
CA ASN A 47 6.33 6.46 6.16
C ASN A 47 7.12 7.31 5.17
N HIS A 48 7.97 6.72 4.33
CA HIS A 48 8.85 7.43 3.41
C HIS A 48 8.07 8.36 2.47
N ASP A 49 7.07 7.83 1.77
CA ASP A 49 6.28 8.63 0.80
C ASP A 49 5.57 9.81 1.47
N LYS A 50 5.02 9.61 2.67
CA LYS A 50 4.38 10.66 3.48
C LYS A 50 5.37 11.75 3.88
N ALA A 51 6.59 11.37 4.25
CA ALA A 51 7.65 12.33 4.56
C ALA A 51 8.05 13.15 3.32
N ILE A 52 8.18 12.51 2.16
CA ILE A 52 8.48 13.19 0.89
C ILE A 52 7.34 14.14 0.49
N GLU A 53 6.09 13.70 0.62
CA GLU A 53 4.91 14.54 0.35
C GLU A 53 4.87 15.75 1.29
N TYR A 54 5.12 15.55 2.58
CA TYR A 54 5.19 16.65 3.55
C TYR A 54 6.29 17.66 3.21
N LEU A 55 7.49 17.21 2.85
CA LEU A 55 8.59 18.10 2.44
C LEU A 55 8.25 18.89 1.18
N LYS A 56 7.60 18.27 0.19
CA LYS A 56 7.08 18.97 -1.00
C LYS A 56 6.06 20.04 -0.61
N LEU A 57 5.09 19.69 0.24
CA LEU A 57 4.08 20.61 0.74
C LEU A 57 4.70 21.81 1.47
N VAL A 58 5.71 21.61 2.33
CA VAL A 58 6.40 22.69 3.04
C VAL A 58 7.06 23.68 2.06
N ARG A 59 7.71 23.16 1.01
CA ARG A 59 8.33 24.00 -0.02
C ARG A 59 7.30 24.73 -0.88
N GLU A 60 6.25 24.03 -1.33
CA GLU A 60 5.20 24.60 -2.18
C GLU A 60 4.30 25.61 -1.44
N SER A 61 4.05 25.38 -0.14
CA SER A 61 3.23 26.27 0.69
C SER A 61 3.88 27.65 0.89
N SER A 62 5.21 27.73 0.75
CA SER A 62 5.95 29.00 0.75
C SER A 62 5.55 29.92 -0.40
N SER A 63 4.98 29.34 -1.47
CA SER A 63 4.54 30.07 -2.66
C SER A 63 3.09 30.54 -2.59
N ARG A 64 2.24 29.96 -1.70
CA ARG A 64 0.77 30.03 -1.90
C ARG A 64 -0.19 30.09 -0.71
N LEU A 65 0.19 30.03 0.59
CA LEU A 65 -0.85 29.93 1.63
C LEU A 65 -0.94 31.02 2.72
N ASN A 66 -2.14 31.61 2.78
CA ASN A 66 -2.85 32.06 3.97
C ASN A 66 -3.08 30.87 4.95
N LEU A 67 -2.07 30.50 5.73
CA LEU A 67 -2.23 29.56 6.85
C LEU A 67 -3.00 30.24 8.00
N ARG A 68 -4.01 29.55 8.55
CA ARG A 68 -5.01 30.10 9.49
C ARG A 68 -4.51 30.20 10.95
N ASN A 69 -3.34 29.62 11.27
CA ASN A 69 -2.72 29.63 12.60
C ASN A 69 -1.25 30.07 12.51
N ASP A 70 -0.84 31.08 13.29
CA ASP A 70 0.50 31.67 13.23
C ASP A 70 1.63 30.73 13.69
N ALA A 71 1.39 29.87 14.69
CA ALA A 71 2.42 28.98 15.24
C ALA A 71 2.88 27.87 14.28
N THR A 72 1.97 27.29 13.50
CA THR A 72 2.31 26.29 12.47
C THR A 72 3.04 26.92 11.29
N ARG A 73 2.72 28.18 10.97
CA ARG A 73 3.44 28.95 9.94
C ARG A 73 4.89 29.19 10.33
N ASP A 74 5.14 29.60 11.57
CA ASP A 74 6.49 29.85 12.08
C ASP A 74 7.34 28.57 12.08
N ALA A 75 6.78 27.45 12.53
CA ALA A 75 7.45 26.15 12.48
C ALA A 75 7.80 25.71 11.05
N HIS A 76 6.87 25.87 10.10
CA HIS A 76 7.12 25.55 8.68
C HIS A 76 8.20 26.45 8.07
N GLN A 77 8.17 27.75 8.36
CA GLN A 77 9.16 28.71 7.87
C GLN A 77 10.55 28.42 8.45
N LYS A 78 10.64 28.10 9.74
CA LYS A 78 11.88 27.69 10.39
C LYS A 78 12.44 26.40 9.81
N LEU A 79 11.59 25.41 9.54
CA LEU A 79 11.99 24.18 8.88
C LEU A 79 12.56 24.46 7.49
N LEU A 80 11.86 25.26 6.68
CA LEU A 80 12.33 25.62 5.34
C LEU A 80 13.70 26.30 5.37
N GLN A 81 13.88 27.31 6.23
CA GLN A 81 15.16 28.00 6.41
C GLN A 81 16.28 27.03 6.80
N THR A 82 15.97 26.07 7.68
CA THR A 82 16.93 25.04 8.10
C THR A 82 17.31 24.13 6.93
N LEU A 83 16.34 23.71 6.12
CA LEU A 83 16.58 22.89 4.93
C LEU A 83 17.44 23.63 3.91
N GLU A 84 17.10 24.88 3.59
CA GLU A 84 17.86 25.71 2.65
C GLU A 84 19.29 25.98 3.13
N GLN A 85 19.47 26.16 4.45
CA GLN A 85 20.79 26.36 5.03
C GLN A 85 21.63 25.07 4.98
N ALA A 86 21.03 23.92 5.28
CA ALA A 86 21.70 22.63 5.20
C ALA A 86 22.11 22.29 3.75
N GLU A 87 21.28 22.65 2.76
CA GLU A 87 21.52 22.41 1.33
C GLU A 87 22.68 23.23 0.75
N LYS A 88 23.07 24.31 1.40
CA LYS A 88 24.24 25.13 1.04
C LYS A 88 25.56 24.50 1.48
N ASP A 89 25.53 23.49 2.36
CA ASP A 89 26.74 22.83 2.83
C ASP A 89 27.42 22.08 1.67
N PRO A 90 28.71 22.35 1.37
CA PRO A 90 29.42 21.64 0.29
C PRO A 90 29.43 20.11 0.45
N ARG A 91 29.35 19.60 1.68
CA ARG A 91 29.34 18.16 2.00
C ARG A 91 28.12 17.45 1.45
N VAL A 92 26.98 18.14 1.33
CA VAL A 92 25.75 17.55 0.80
C VAL A 92 25.69 17.56 -0.73
N ARG A 93 26.71 18.12 -1.42
CA ARG A 93 26.84 18.13 -2.89
C ARG A 93 25.59 18.63 -3.62
N ARG A 94 24.92 19.63 -3.05
CA ARG A 94 23.65 20.21 -3.56
C ARG A 94 22.48 19.22 -3.66
N LEU A 95 22.55 18.09 -2.96
CA LEU A 95 21.43 17.19 -2.82
C LEU A 95 20.46 17.74 -1.77
N ARG A 96 19.17 17.58 -2.03
CA ARG A 96 18.11 17.91 -1.07
C ARG A 96 17.92 16.78 -0.08
N LEU A 97 17.31 17.07 1.09
CA LEU A 97 17.05 16.08 2.14
C LEU A 97 16.30 14.84 1.59
N GLU A 98 15.35 15.06 0.69
CA GLU A 98 14.55 14.03 0.02
C GLU A 98 15.42 12.93 -0.62
N SER A 99 16.57 13.31 -1.19
CA SER A 99 17.51 12.36 -1.82
C SER A 99 18.19 11.46 -0.79
N PHE A 100 18.47 11.97 0.41
CA PHE A 100 19.09 11.19 1.49
C PHE A 100 18.07 10.26 2.17
N LEU A 101 16.81 10.69 2.28
CA LEU A 101 15.75 9.89 2.89
C LEU A 101 15.43 8.61 2.10
N LEU A 102 15.80 8.54 0.82
CA LEU A 102 15.64 7.33 0.01
C LEU A 102 16.70 6.26 0.33
N ALA A 103 17.83 6.63 0.92
CA ALA A 103 18.96 5.72 1.12
C ALA A 103 18.61 4.48 1.97
N PRO A 104 17.87 4.59 3.10
CA PRO A 104 17.49 3.40 3.88
C PRO A 104 16.54 2.46 3.11
N VAL A 105 15.57 3.00 2.37
CA VAL A 105 14.67 2.19 1.53
C VAL A 105 15.47 1.36 0.52
N GLN A 106 16.49 1.96 -0.10
CA GLN A 106 17.36 1.25 -1.04
C GLN A 106 18.36 0.31 -0.34
N ARG A 107 18.80 0.64 0.88
CA ARG A 107 19.88 -0.09 1.55
C ARG A 107 19.49 -1.53 1.85
N VAL A 108 18.28 -1.76 2.34
CA VAL A 108 17.80 -3.13 2.63
C VAL A 108 17.75 -4.00 1.37
N MET A 109 17.40 -3.41 0.22
CA MET A 109 17.38 -4.10 -1.07
C MET A 109 18.78 -4.36 -1.65
N ARG A 110 19.80 -3.64 -1.18
CA ARG A 110 21.19 -3.80 -1.64
C ARG A 110 21.93 -4.93 -0.94
N TYR A 111 21.54 -5.33 0.27
CA TYR A 111 22.24 -6.41 0.99
C TYR A 111 22.30 -7.73 0.22
N PRO A 112 21.21 -8.22 -0.40
CA PRO A 112 21.28 -9.43 -1.22
C PRO A 112 22.31 -9.32 -2.34
N LEU A 113 22.34 -8.19 -3.05
CA LEU A 113 23.27 -7.97 -4.17
C LEU A 113 24.74 -7.93 -3.73
N LEU A 114 24.99 -7.30 -2.57
CA LEU A 114 26.34 -7.19 -2.01
C LEU A 114 26.84 -8.54 -1.49
N LEU A 115 25.97 -9.32 -0.83
CA LEU A 115 26.30 -10.63 -0.29
C LEU A 115 26.44 -11.68 -1.41
N GLU A 116 25.65 -11.58 -2.48
CA GLU A 116 25.81 -12.40 -3.68
C GLU A 116 27.16 -12.14 -4.34
N ALA A 117 27.54 -10.87 -4.50
CA ALA A 117 28.84 -10.50 -5.02
C ALA A 117 29.98 -11.01 -4.13
N LEU A 118 29.84 -10.89 -2.80
CA LEU A 118 30.82 -11.40 -1.85
C LEU A 118 30.97 -12.93 -1.94
N LEU A 119 29.86 -13.66 -1.93
CA LEU A 119 29.84 -15.12 -2.01
C LEU A 119 30.53 -15.61 -3.29
N LYS A 120 30.28 -14.94 -4.42
CA LYS A 120 30.94 -15.25 -5.70
C LYS A 120 32.46 -15.22 -5.65
N TYR A 121 33.04 -14.35 -4.81
CA TYR A 121 34.49 -14.22 -4.63
C TYR A 121 35.01 -14.88 -3.35
N THR A 122 34.16 -15.61 -2.63
CA THR A 122 34.52 -16.35 -1.41
C THR A 122 34.60 -17.84 -1.76
N PRO A 123 35.81 -18.44 -1.84
CA PRO A 123 35.98 -19.87 -2.14
C PRO A 123 35.22 -20.79 -1.17
N GLU A 124 34.83 -21.99 -1.61
CA GLU A 124 34.09 -22.96 -0.78
C GLU A 124 34.88 -23.45 0.46
N ASP A 125 36.21 -23.39 0.41
CA ASP A 125 37.10 -23.74 1.51
C ASP A 125 37.35 -22.58 2.49
N HIS A 126 36.86 -21.37 2.20
CA HIS A 126 36.99 -20.22 3.08
C HIS A 126 36.06 -20.34 4.29
N PRO A 127 36.52 -20.02 5.52
CA PRO A 127 35.71 -20.17 6.73
C PRO A 127 34.39 -19.37 6.72
N ASP A 128 34.36 -18.23 6.01
CA ASP A 128 33.17 -17.37 5.90
C ASP A 128 32.18 -17.81 4.79
N HIS A 129 32.49 -18.82 3.98
CA HIS A 129 31.67 -19.18 2.82
C HIS A 129 30.22 -19.51 3.20
N GLU A 130 30.05 -20.43 4.15
CA GLU A 130 28.74 -20.87 4.63
C GLU A 130 27.97 -19.73 5.32
N ASP A 131 28.67 -18.92 6.11
CA ASP A 131 28.07 -17.80 6.83
C ASP A 131 27.61 -16.68 5.87
N VAL A 132 28.38 -16.40 4.81
CA VAL A 132 27.98 -15.46 3.75
C VAL A 132 26.79 -16.01 2.96
N ALA A 133 26.77 -17.31 2.64
CA ALA A 133 25.63 -17.95 1.97
C ALA A 133 24.36 -17.89 2.83
N LEU A 134 24.49 -18.12 4.14
CA LEU A 134 23.39 -17.97 5.10
C LEU A 134 22.91 -16.51 5.16
N ALA A 135 23.83 -15.55 5.29
CA ALA A 135 23.50 -14.13 5.31
C ALA A 135 22.78 -13.69 4.02
N LEU A 136 23.20 -14.19 2.86
CA LEU A 136 22.53 -13.94 1.58
C LEU A 136 21.07 -14.40 1.62
N SER A 137 20.82 -15.64 2.04
CA SER A 137 19.46 -16.19 2.17
C SER A 137 18.59 -15.38 3.14
N ILE A 138 19.13 -15.02 4.30
CA ILE A 138 18.46 -14.18 5.29
C ILE A 138 18.15 -12.80 4.70
N SER A 139 19.11 -12.17 4.02
CA SER A 139 18.92 -10.83 3.45
C SER A 139 17.80 -10.78 2.40
N GLY A 140 17.67 -11.81 1.56
CA GLY A 140 16.57 -11.93 0.60
C GLY A 140 15.21 -12.09 1.28
N SER A 141 15.17 -12.90 2.34
CA SER A 141 13.97 -13.07 3.16
C SER A 141 13.57 -11.77 3.86
N VAL A 142 14.54 -11.04 4.42
CA VAL A 142 14.33 -9.75 5.08
C VAL A 142 13.83 -8.70 4.10
N ALA A 143 14.40 -8.62 2.89
CA ALA A 143 13.94 -7.68 1.87
C ALA A 143 12.47 -7.91 1.49
N THR A 144 12.08 -9.17 1.31
CA THR A 144 10.69 -9.57 1.02
C THR A 144 9.75 -9.25 2.20
N GLU A 145 10.21 -9.52 3.42
CA GLU A 145 9.45 -9.27 4.63
C GLU A 145 9.25 -7.77 4.89
N VAL A 146 10.26 -6.94 4.62
CA VAL A 146 10.15 -5.48 4.71
C VAL A 146 9.10 -4.94 3.75
N ASP A 147 9.09 -5.43 2.50
CA ASP A 147 8.09 -5.03 1.50
C ASP A 147 6.67 -5.37 1.98
N ARG A 148 6.45 -6.63 2.38
CA ARG A 148 5.17 -7.11 2.91
C ARG A 148 4.71 -6.31 4.12
N LYS A 149 5.55 -6.14 5.14
CA LYS A 149 5.22 -5.39 6.36
C LYS A 149 4.99 -3.91 6.08
N SER A 150 5.79 -3.30 5.20
CA SER A 150 5.62 -1.91 4.78
C SER A 150 4.25 -1.71 4.14
N GLU A 151 3.86 -2.60 3.22
CA GLU A 151 2.54 -2.58 2.59
C GLU A 151 1.41 -2.75 3.60
N GLU A 152 1.55 -3.66 4.57
CA GLU A 152 0.57 -3.88 5.64
C GLU A 152 0.42 -2.65 6.55
N LEU A 153 1.52 -2.01 6.92
CA LEU A 153 1.51 -0.78 7.71
C LEU A 153 0.86 0.37 6.95
N MET A 154 1.22 0.58 5.68
CA MET A 154 0.58 1.59 4.83
C MET A 154 -0.92 1.33 4.70
N ASN A 155 -1.33 0.08 4.49
CA ASN A 155 -2.73 -0.29 4.43
C ASN A 155 -3.44 -0.01 5.77
N ARG A 156 -2.86 -0.39 6.90
CA ARG A 156 -3.43 -0.14 8.23
C ARG A 156 -3.62 1.36 8.49
N GLN A 157 -2.63 2.18 8.14
CA GLN A 157 -2.73 3.63 8.25
C GLN A 157 -3.86 4.18 7.38
N ARG A 158 -3.97 3.74 6.12
CA ARG A 158 -5.06 4.15 5.21
C ARG A 158 -6.44 3.76 5.76
N LEU A 159 -6.58 2.55 6.33
CA LEU A 159 -7.83 2.11 6.94
C LEU A 159 -8.19 2.96 8.17
N ALA A 160 -7.21 3.33 9.00
CA ALA A 160 -7.43 4.20 10.15
C ALA A 160 -7.84 5.62 9.74
N GLU A 161 -7.17 6.19 8.73
CA GLU A 161 -7.52 7.49 8.14
C GLU A 161 -8.96 7.47 7.60
N LEU A 162 -9.31 6.44 6.84
CA LEU A 162 -10.69 6.24 6.35
C LEU A 162 -11.66 6.12 7.52
N GLN A 163 -11.39 5.27 8.51
CA GLN A 163 -12.24 5.11 9.69
C GLN A 163 -12.52 6.45 10.39
N SER A 164 -11.54 7.35 10.47
CA SER A 164 -11.73 8.68 11.08
C SER A 164 -12.55 9.67 10.25
N THR A 165 -12.69 9.43 8.93
CA THR A 165 -13.33 10.37 8.01
C THR A 165 -14.84 10.11 7.84
N PHE A 166 -15.33 8.89 8.07
CA PHE A 166 -16.78 8.59 7.95
C PHE A 166 -17.53 8.85 9.24
N ASP A 167 -18.76 9.33 9.07
CA ASP A 167 -19.75 9.39 10.14
C ASP A 167 -20.41 8.01 10.30
N TRP A 168 -19.74 7.12 11.03
CA TRP A 168 -20.22 5.74 11.25
C TRP A 168 -21.45 5.65 12.17
N ALA A 169 -21.78 6.72 12.91
CA ALA A 169 -22.86 6.71 13.90
C ALA A 169 -24.25 6.60 13.25
N HIS A 170 -24.42 7.13 12.04
CA HIS A 170 -25.66 7.00 11.27
C HIS A 170 -25.70 5.77 10.35
N LEU A 171 -24.64 4.96 10.38
CA LEU A 171 -24.44 3.80 9.51
C LEU A 171 -25.11 2.57 10.12
N LEU A 172 -25.88 1.81 9.33
CA LEU A 172 -26.42 0.49 9.70
C LEU A 172 -27.19 0.46 11.05
N GLY A 173 -27.88 1.53 11.42
CA GLY A 173 -28.60 1.61 12.70
C GLY A 173 -27.70 1.78 13.93
N GLY A 174 -26.54 2.44 13.77
CA GLY A 174 -25.59 2.71 14.85
C GLY A 174 -24.47 1.68 14.98
N VAL A 175 -24.34 0.76 14.03
CA VAL A 175 -23.28 -0.26 14.04
C VAL A 175 -22.04 0.29 13.36
N GLN A 176 -21.02 0.60 14.16
CA GLN A 176 -19.71 1.00 13.64
C GLN A 176 -19.00 -0.19 13.01
N LEU A 177 -18.82 -0.15 11.69
CA LEU A 177 -17.95 -1.10 10.99
C LEU A 177 -16.50 -0.74 11.31
N LYS A 178 -15.78 -1.67 11.96
CA LYS A 178 -14.34 -1.56 12.15
C LYS A 178 -13.62 -2.01 10.88
N LEU A 179 -12.87 -1.10 10.26
CA LEU A 179 -12.17 -1.37 9.01
C LEU A 179 -10.92 -2.25 9.20
N ASP A 180 -10.28 -2.21 10.36
CA ASP A 180 -9.04 -2.90 10.70
C ASP A 180 -9.19 -4.42 10.97
N THR A 181 -10.40 -4.95 10.90
CA THR A 181 -10.69 -6.37 11.16
C THR A 181 -10.33 -7.29 10.00
N PHE A 182 -9.88 -8.50 10.31
CA PHE A 182 -9.83 -9.60 9.34
C PHE A 182 -11.21 -9.85 8.73
N THR A 183 -11.23 -10.05 7.41
CA THR A 183 -12.42 -10.42 6.66
C THR A 183 -12.67 -11.92 6.79
N LYS A 184 -13.90 -12.36 6.58
CA LYS A 184 -14.27 -13.77 6.69
C LYS A 184 -13.84 -14.63 5.50
N LEU A 185 -13.35 -14.00 4.42
CA LEU A 185 -13.15 -14.68 3.14
C LEU A 185 -11.78 -14.38 2.53
N VAL A 186 -11.39 -13.11 2.43
CA VAL A 186 -10.20 -12.66 1.70
C VAL A 186 -9.06 -12.21 2.63
N GLY A 187 -9.01 -12.74 3.86
CA GLY A 187 -7.98 -12.43 4.83
C GLY A 187 -8.05 -10.98 5.36
N GLN A 188 -6.90 -10.33 5.52
CA GLN A 188 -6.82 -8.94 6.01
C GLN A 188 -7.56 -7.98 5.07
N ARG A 189 -8.37 -7.07 5.63
CA ARG A 189 -9.02 -6.04 4.80
C ARG A 189 -7.97 -5.12 4.19
N ARG A 190 -8.11 -4.85 2.88
CA ARG A 190 -7.20 -3.99 2.13
C ARG A 190 -7.98 -2.92 1.38
N PHE A 191 -7.47 -1.68 1.44
CA PHE A 191 -7.92 -0.60 0.59
C PHE A 191 -7.50 -0.86 -0.86
N VAL A 192 -8.42 -0.71 -1.82
CA VAL A 192 -8.15 -0.87 -3.26
C VAL A 192 -8.18 0.49 -3.95
N ARG A 193 -9.29 1.22 -3.85
CA ARG A 193 -9.49 2.49 -4.58
C ARG A 193 -10.48 3.40 -3.85
N LYS A 194 -10.31 4.73 -3.95
CA LYS A 194 -11.34 5.72 -3.62
C LYS A 194 -11.37 6.82 -4.67
N GLY A 195 -12.52 7.45 -4.84
CA GLY A 195 -12.62 8.60 -5.74
C GLY A 195 -14.03 9.14 -5.88
N PRO A 196 -14.15 10.37 -6.42
CA PRO A 196 -15.44 10.95 -6.75
C PRO A 196 -16.07 10.17 -7.90
N LEU A 197 -17.39 10.01 -7.83
CA LEU A 197 -18.22 9.52 -8.93
C LEU A 197 -19.48 10.37 -9.00
N ARG A 198 -20.22 10.29 -10.10
CA ARG A 198 -21.54 10.90 -10.22
C ARG A 198 -22.55 9.86 -10.64
N LYS A 199 -23.77 9.98 -10.15
CA LYS A 199 -24.88 9.15 -10.65
C LYS A 199 -25.30 9.67 -12.02
N ALA A 200 -25.09 8.89 -13.09
CA ALA A 200 -25.30 9.34 -14.47
C ALA A 200 -26.73 9.86 -14.72
N SER A 201 -27.74 9.27 -14.09
CA SER A 201 -29.14 9.66 -14.26
C SER A 201 -29.57 10.94 -13.55
N SER A 202 -28.87 11.37 -12.50
CA SER A 202 -29.28 12.54 -11.68
C SER A 202 -28.19 13.60 -11.52
N GLY A 203 -26.96 13.31 -11.94
CA GLY A 203 -25.80 14.15 -11.69
C GLY A 203 -25.34 14.19 -10.23
N LYS A 204 -26.02 13.47 -9.32
CA LYS A 204 -25.71 13.47 -7.88
C LYS A 204 -24.25 13.11 -7.64
N HIS A 205 -23.56 13.96 -6.88
CA HIS A 205 -22.19 13.71 -6.45
C HIS A 205 -22.14 12.55 -5.45
N LEU A 206 -21.28 11.59 -5.75
CA LEU A 206 -21.03 10.40 -4.96
C LEU A 206 -19.52 10.30 -4.69
N TYR A 207 -19.17 9.52 -3.69
CA TYR A 207 -17.79 9.15 -3.41
C TYR A 207 -17.74 7.66 -3.15
N ALA A 208 -16.98 6.94 -3.98
CA ALA A 208 -16.88 5.50 -3.94
C ALA A 208 -15.58 5.06 -3.29
N ILE A 209 -15.64 3.96 -2.57
CA ILE A 209 -14.50 3.35 -1.88
C ILE A 209 -14.61 1.85 -2.06
N LEU A 210 -13.59 1.27 -2.65
CA LEU A 210 -13.45 -0.15 -2.90
C LEU A 210 -12.42 -0.72 -1.93
N PHE A 211 -12.84 -1.71 -1.15
CA PHE A 211 -11.98 -2.61 -0.40
C PHE A 211 -11.96 -3.97 -1.08
N ASN A 212 -11.08 -4.87 -0.63
CA ASN A 212 -11.00 -6.23 -1.17
C ASN A 212 -12.27 -7.08 -0.89
N ASP A 213 -13.01 -6.78 0.19
CA ASP A 213 -14.19 -7.55 0.61
C ASP A 213 -15.54 -6.86 0.33
N PHE A 214 -15.58 -5.53 0.26
CA PHE A 214 -16.79 -4.79 -0.11
C PHE A 214 -16.50 -3.45 -0.79
N MET A 215 -17.52 -2.90 -1.45
CA MET A 215 -17.54 -1.54 -1.98
C MET A 215 -18.59 -0.70 -1.24
N MET A 216 -18.21 0.52 -0.88
CA MET A 216 -19.08 1.54 -0.31
C MET A 216 -19.29 2.68 -1.31
N ILE A 217 -20.54 3.12 -1.43
CA ILE A 217 -20.89 4.34 -2.16
C ILE A 217 -21.48 5.30 -1.14
N THR A 218 -20.90 6.48 -1.07
CA THR A 218 -21.28 7.52 -0.12
C THR A 218 -21.74 8.77 -0.85
N VAL A 219 -22.52 9.59 -0.16
CA VAL A 219 -22.76 10.99 -0.48
C VAL A 219 -21.90 11.82 0.45
N SER A 220 -21.25 12.83 -0.11
CA SER A 220 -20.49 13.79 0.68
C SER A 220 -21.43 14.91 1.14
N ASP A 221 -21.43 15.17 2.44
CA ASP A 221 -22.05 16.34 3.05
C ASP A 221 -20.98 17.19 3.74
N ARG A 222 -21.11 18.52 3.69
CA ARG A 222 -20.21 19.44 4.38
C ARG A 222 -20.88 19.90 5.66
N ARG A 223 -20.64 19.16 6.74
CA ARG A 223 -21.05 19.57 8.09
C ARG A 223 -19.87 20.28 8.77
N GLY A 224 -20.04 21.57 9.09
CA GLY A 224 -19.02 22.36 9.83
C GLY A 224 -17.68 22.56 9.11
N GLY A 225 -17.60 22.39 7.79
CA GLY A 225 -16.37 22.54 7.01
C GLY A 225 -15.53 21.26 6.88
N VAL A 226 -15.95 20.16 7.51
CA VAL A 226 -15.36 18.82 7.32
C VAL A 226 -16.21 18.05 6.33
N TRP A 227 -15.56 17.28 5.44
CA TRP A 227 -16.26 16.35 4.57
C TRP A 227 -16.71 15.15 5.38
N CYS A 228 -18.02 14.98 5.53
CA CYS A 228 -18.63 13.80 6.12
C CYS A 228 -19.20 12.94 5.00
N TYR A 229 -18.83 11.67 4.99
CA TYR A 229 -19.31 10.72 3.99
C TYR A 229 -20.35 9.82 4.62
N GLU A 230 -21.60 9.92 4.15
CA GLU A 230 -22.70 9.06 4.57
C GLU A 230 -22.98 8.01 3.49
N PRO A 231 -23.21 6.73 3.81
CA PRO A 231 -23.52 5.76 2.78
C PRO A 231 -24.81 6.07 2.04
N TYR A 232 -24.70 6.16 0.72
CA TYR A 232 -25.82 6.26 -0.19
C TYR A 232 -26.57 4.93 -0.34
N ARG A 233 -25.85 3.82 -0.15
CA ARG A 233 -26.33 2.43 -0.19
C ARG A 233 -25.61 1.61 0.87
N LEU A 234 -26.21 0.47 1.23
CA LEU A 234 -25.52 -0.55 2.03
C LEU A 234 -24.25 -1.01 1.31
N PRO A 235 -23.16 -1.31 2.05
CA PRO A 235 -21.95 -1.87 1.46
C PRO A 235 -22.25 -3.13 0.63
N ILE A 236 -21.76 -3.17 -0.60
CA ILE A 236 -21.94 -4.28 -1.52
C ILE A 236 -20.73 -5.19 -1.39
N GLN A 237 -20.92 -6.47 -1.09
CA GLN A 237 -19.82 -7.42 -1.00
C GLN A 237 -19.18 -7.60 -2.38
N THR A 238 -17.85 -7.70 -2.45
CA THR A 238 -17.14 -7.73 -3.74
C THR A 238 -17.46 -8.98 -4.57
N TYR A 239 -17.75 -10.13 -3.94
CA TYR A 239 -18.23 -11.32 -4.65
C TYR A 239 -19.63 -11.14 -5.28
N ASP A 240 -20.43 -10.18 -4.81
CA ASP A 240 -21.75 -9.82 -5.37
C ASP A 240 -21.67 -8.62 -6.33
N LEU A 241 -20.46 -8.16 -6.67
CA LEU A 241 -20.24 -6.98 -7.49
C LEU A 241 -19.86 -7.38 -8.92
N LEU A 242 -20.38 -6.64 -9.91
CA LEU A 242 -19.92 -6.65 -11.29
C LEU A 242 -19.89 -5.22 -11.82
N ALA A 243 -18.93 -4.90 -12.67
CA ALA A 243 -18.90 -3.66 -13.44
C ALA A 243 -18.87 -3.98 -14.92
N ARG A 244 -19.77 -3.37 -15.70
CA ARG A 244 -19.77 -3.50 -17.17
C ARG A 244 -18.71 -2.61 -17.79
N GLU A 245 -18.29 -2.98 -18.99
CA GLU A 245 -17.35 -2.18 -19.78
C GLU A 245 -17.82 -0.72 -19.90
N PRO A 246 -16.92 0.26 -19.71
CA PRO A 246 -17.29 1.65 -19.73
C PRO A 246 -17.57 2.12 -21.15
N ILE A 247 -18.54 3.03 -21.29
CA ILE A 247 -18.80 3.80 -22.51
C ILE A 247 -18.39 5.24 -22.20
N LYS A 248 -17.26 5.68 -22.76
CA LYS A 248 -16.62 6.96 -22.41
C LYS A 248 -16.35 7.04 -20.90
N ASP A 249 -16.90 8.05 -20.23
CA ASP A 249 -16.75 8.32 -18.80
C ASP A 249 -17.80 7.60 -17.93
N GLN A 250 -18.66 6.76 -18.52
CA GLN A 250 -19.78 6.13 -17.82
C GLN A 250 -19.63 4.61 -17.79
N PHE A 251 -20.02 3.99 -16.68
CA PHE A 251 -20.07 2.55 -16.51
C PHE A 251 -21.24 2.14 -15.62
N GLU A 252 -21.61 0.86 -15.70
CA GLU A 252 -22.71 0.31 -14.91
C GLU A 252 -22.17 -0.62 -13.83
N LEU A 253 -22.52 -0.33 -12.58
CA LEU A 253 -22.24 -1.16 -11.42
C LEU A 253 -23.47 -2.00 -11.09
N VAL A 254 -23.31 -3.32 -11.10
CA VAL A 254 -24.38 -4.28 -10.87
C VAL A 254 -24.20 -4.92 -9.50
N ASN A 255 -25.24 -4.83 -8.67
CA ASN A 255 -25.34 -5.54 -7.41
C ASN A 255 -26.11 -6.85 -7.63
N LEU A 256 -25.40 -7.97 -7.60
CA LEU A 256 -25.95 -9.30 -7.86
C LEU A 256 -26.92 -9.78 -6.78
N LYS A 257 -26.81 -9.25 -5.55
CA LYS A 257 -27.63 -9.67 -4.42
C LYS A 257 -29.08 -9.25 -4.56
N ASN A 258 -29.31 -8.03 -5.03
CA ASN A 258 -30.64 -7.42 -5.16
C ASN A 258 -31.02 -7.09 -6.62
N GLY A 259 -30.10 -7.25 -7.57
CA GLY A 259 -30.28 -6.94 -8.97
C GLY A 259 -30.28 -5.45 -9.32
N GLU A 260 -29.89 -4.57 -8.38
CA GLU A 260 -29.78 -3.13 -8.62
C GLU A 260 -28.64 -2.84 -9.61
N VAL A 261 -28.90 -1.95 -10.57
CA VAL A 261 -27.90 -1.45 -11.51
C VAL A 261 -27.75 0.05 -11.31
N LEU A 262 -26.53 0.49 -10.95
CA LEU A 262 -26.18 1.89 -10.77
C LEU A 262 -25.36 2.36 -11.96
N GLN A 263 -25.89 3.36 -12.68
CA GLN A 263 -25.13 4.04 -13.74
C GLN A 263 -24.29 5.14 -13.10
N LEU A 264 -22.97 4.98 -13.21
CA LEU A 264 -21.97 5.86 -12.61
C LEU A 264 -21.17 6.55 -13.71
N ARG A 265 -20.74 7.77 -13.41
CA ARG A 265 -19.88 8.60 -14.25
C ARG A 265 -18.62 8.94 -13.47
N ALA A 266 -17.47 8.65 -14.06
CA ALA A 266 -16.16 9.06 -13.57
C ALA A 266 -15.76 10.43 -14.13
N ASP A 267 -14.64 10.99 -13.68
CA ASP A 267 -14.20 12.30 -14.15
C ASP A 267 -13.67 12.27 -15.59
N THR A 268 -13.10 11.13 -16.00
CA THR A 268 -12.58 10.92 -17.36
C THR A 268 -12.89 9.49 -17.85
N ALA A 269 -12.77 9.26 -19.16
CA ALA A 269 -12.89 7.91 -19.71
C ALA A 269 -11.79 6.95 -19.22
N GLY A 270 -10.58 7.47 -18.99
CA GLY A 270 -9.50 6.70 -18.38
C GLY A 270 -9.84 6.28 -16.95
N ASP A 271 -10.35 7.21 -16.14
CA ASP A 271 -10.75 6.90 -14.76
C ASP A 271 -11.92 5.90 -14.71
N ALA A 272 -12.88 5.98 -15.63
CA ALA A 272 -13.93 4.98 -15.76
C ALA A 272 -13.37 3.58 -16.06
N SER A 273 -12.40 3.49 -16.98
CA SER A 273 -11.72 2.23 -17.31
C SER A 273 -10.96 1.66 -16.12
N ASP A 274 -10.22 2.49 -15.38
CA ASP A 274 -9.50 2.05 -14.19
C ASP A 274 -10.46 1.60 -13.07
N TRP A 275 -11.58 2.29 -12.87
CA TRP A 275 -12.62 1.87 -11.92
C TRP A 275 -13.15 0.48 -12.26
N VAL A 276 -13.55 0.25 -13.53
CA VAL A 276 -14.08 -1.05 -13.98
C VAL A 276 -13.02 -2.13 -13.80
N LYS A 277 -11.76 -1.86 -14.16
CA LYS A 277 -10.63 -2.79 -14.00
C LYS A 277 -10.41 -3.17 -12.54
N ASP A 278 -10.33 -2.20 -11.64
CA ASP A 278 -10.09 -2.45 -10.21
C ASP A 278 -11.26 -3.21 -9.57
N ILE A 279 -12.50 -2.82 -9.90
CA ILE A 279 -13.73 -3.50 -9.45
C ILE A 279 -13.74 -4.95 -9.92
N MET A 280 -13.53 -5.19 -11.22
CA MET A 280 -13.61 -6.53 -11.79
C MET A 280 -12.49 -7.44 -11.27
N LYS A 281 -11.26 -6.93 -11.16
CA LYS A 281 -10.14 -7.67 -10.56
C LYS A 281 -10.47 -8.09 -9.12
N THR A 282 -10.99 -7.17 -8.32
CA THR A 282 -11.31 -7.43 -6.90
C THR A 282 -12.51 -8.37 -6.75
N ALA A 283 -13.56 -8.15 -7.54
CA ALA A 283 -14.78 -8.94 -7.51
C ALA A 283 -14.54 -10.39 -7.96
N ASN A 284 -13.75 -10.60 -9.02
CA ASN A 284 -13.42 -11.94 -9.51
C ASN A 284 -12.58 -12.71 -8.50
N TYR A 285 -11.53 -12.09 -7.94
CA TYR A 285 -10.73 -12.73 -6.89
C TYR A 285 -11.59 -13.15 -5.69
N CYS A 286 -12.41 -12.25 -5.18
CA CYS A 286 -13.29 -12.55 -4.04
C CYS A 286 -14.33 -13.65 -4.38
N TYR A 287 -14.86 -13.63 -5.60
CA TYR A 287 -15.79 -14.65 -6.08
C TYR A 287 -15.15 -16.04 -6.20
N ASP A 288 -13.91 -16.13 -6.70
CA ASP A 288 -13.19 -17.40 -6.83
C ASP A 288 -12.91 -18.01 -5.45
N VAL A 289 -12.46 -17.19 -4.50
CA VAL A 289 -12.27 -17.62 -3.10
C VAL A 289 -13.60 -18.07 -2.48
N MET A 290 -14.71 -17.39 -2.78
CA MET A 290 -16.04 -17.80 -2.32
C MET A 290 -16.46 -19.15 -2.89
N CYS A 291 -16.22 -19.39 -4.18
CA CYS A 291 -16.53 -20.67 -4.82
C CYS A 291 -15.71 -21.81 -4.24
N GLU A 292 -14.43 -21.58 -3.94
CA GLU A 292 -13.58 -22.54 -3.26
C GLU A 292 -14.07 -22.83 -1.83
N ALA A 293 -14.38 -21.79 -1.05
CA ALA A 293 -14.90 -21.94 0.30
C ALA A 293 -16.20 -22.77 0.34
N LEU A 294 -17.14 -22.50 -0.57
CA LEU A 294 -18.39 -23.26 -0.68
C LEU A 294 -18.15 -24.72 -1.08
N ARG A 295 -17.25 -24.99 -2.04
CA ARG A 295 -16.90 -26.35 -2.45
C ARG A 295 -16.27 -27.15 -1.31
N SER A 296 -15.48 -26.48 -0.48
CA SER A 296 -14.83 -27.07 0.70
C SER A 296 -15.75 -27.14 1.93
N GLY A 297 -17.03 -26.75 1.82
CA GLY A 297 -17.99 -26.77 2.92
C GLY A 297 -17.72 -25.73 4.03
N ILE A 298 -16.87 -24.74 3.76
CA ILE A 298 -16.53 -23.68 4.71
C ILE A 298 -17.72 -22.73 4.82
N GLN A 299 -18.22 -22.53 6.05
CA GLN A 299 -19.35 -21.64 6.28
C GLN A 299 -18.92 -20.17 6.23
N VAL A 300 -19.27 -19.48 5.13
CA VAL A 300 -19.06 -18.04 4.98
C VAL A 300 -20.34 -17.28 5.37
N SER A 301 -20.45 -16.95 6.66
CA SER A 301 -21.63 -16.26 7.23
C SER A 301 -22.95 -17.03 7.02
N LYS A 302 -23.97 -16.41 6.39
CA LYS A 302 -25.27 -17.01 6.07
C LYS A 302 -25.41 -17.33 4.57
N VAL A 303 -24.33 -17.19 3.79
CA VAL A 303 -24.38 -17.39 2.35
C VAL A 303 -24.32 -18.89 2.07
N LYS A 304 -25.36 -19.40 1.40
CA LYS A 304 -25.49 -20.83 1.05
C LYS A 304 -25.15 -21.12 -0.41
N SER A 305 -25.17 -20.10 -1.26
CA SER A 305 -24.97 -20.23 -2.70
C SER A 305 -24.62 -18.88 -3.32
N VAL A 306 -23.94 -18.91 -4.47
CA VAL A 306 -23.56 -17.72 -5.26
C VAL A 306 -24.05 -17.82 -6.70
N ILE A 307 -24.11 -16.71 -7.42
CA ILE A 307 -24.50 -16.71 -8.85
C ILE A 307 -23.46 -17.48 -9.66
N SER A 308 -23.90 -18.40 -10.53
CA SER A 308 -22.99 -19.22 -11.33
C SER A 308 -22.06 -18.40 -12.25
N PRO A 309 -20.88 -18.93 -12.63
CA PRO A 309 -19.99 -18.26 -13.57
C PRO A 309 -20.68 -17.92 -14.91
N GLU A 310 -21.52 -18.81 -15.43
CA GLU A 310 -22.25 -18.59 -16.69
C GLU A 310 -23.28 -17.48 -16.54
N ALA A 311 -23.97 -17.41 -15.39
CA ALA A 311 -24.91 -16.35 -15.11
C ALA A 311 -24.20 -14.99 -14.94
N ARG A 312 -23.04 -14.94 -14.27
CA ARG A 312 -22.20 -13.72 -14.18
C ARG A 312 -21.78 -13.25 -15.57
N SER A 313 -21.32 -14.16 -16.44
CA SER A 313 -20.94 -13.85 -17.82
C SER A 313 -22.10 -13.27 -18.64
N LYS A 314 -23.30 -13.86 -18.53
CA LYS A 314 -24.51 -13.34 -19.19
C LYS A 314 -24.90 -11.94 -18.70
N ILE A 315 -24.73 -11.66 -17.40
CA ILE A 315 -25.04 -10.35 -16.80
C ILE A 315 -24.05 -9.27 -17.29
N LEU A 316 -22.76 -9.63 -17.45
CA LEU A 316 -21.76 -8.76 -18.07
C LEU A 316 -22.10 -8.43 -19.52
N GLN A 317 -22.66 -9.39 -20.27
CA GLN A 317 -23.12 -9.21 -21.65
C GLN A 317 -24.45 -8.43 -21.77
N GLY A 318 -24.99 -7.88 -20.68
CA GLY A 318 -26.17 -7.01 -20.71
C GLY A 318 -27.47 -7.66 -20.20
N SER A 319 -27.46 -8.96 -19.85
CA SER A 319 -28.65 -9.61 -19.28
C SER A 319 -29.06 -8.97 -17.94
N LYS A 320 -30.36 -8.85 -17.68
CA LYS A 320 -30.85 -8.33 -16.39
C LYS A 320 -30.55 -9.33 -15.26
N PRO A 321 -30.05 -8.87 -14.09
CA PRO A 321 -29.73 -9.75 -12.97
C PRO A 321 -30.92 -10.57 -12.45
N THR A 322 -32.13 -10.01 -12.54
CA THR A 322 -33.38 -10.63 -12.09
C THR A 322 -33.85 -11.81 -12.94
N ALA A 323 -33.26 -12.04 -14.12
CA ALA A 323 -33.67 -13.08 -15.04
C ALA A 323 -32.97 -14.45 -14.83
N LEU A 324 -31.95 -14.53 -13.97
CA LEU A 324 -31.10 -15.73 -13.84
C LEU A 324 -31.01 -16.20 -12.39
N GLY A 325 -32.07 -16.89 -11.93
CA GLY A 325 -32.20 -17.46 -10.59
C GLY A 325 -31.39 -18.76 -10.34
N LYS A 326 -30.32 -19.04 -11.09
CA LYS A 326 -29.49 -20.23 -10.86
C LYS A 326 -28.33 -19.87 -9.93
N ARG A 327 -28.52 -20.08 -8.63
CA ARG A 327 -27.43 -20.03 -7.64
C ARG A 327 -26.85 -21.44 -7.48
N HIS A 328 -25.52 -21.54 -7.44
CA HIS A 328 -24.77 -22.77 -7.18
C HIS A 328 -24.53 -23.01 -5.71
#